data_AF-A0A1G9GE10-F1
#
_entry.id   AF-A0A1G9GE10-F1
#
_cell.length_a   1.000
_cell.length_b   1.000
_cell.length_c   1.000
_cell.angle_alpha   90.00
_cell.angle_beta   90.00
_cell.angle_gamma   90.00
#
_symmetry.space_group_name_H-M   'P 1'
#
loop_
_entity.id
_entity.type
_entity.pdbx_description
1 polymer ?
#
loop_
_entity_poly.entity_id
_entity_poly.type
_entity_poly.pdbx_seq_one_letter_code
_entity_poly.pdbx_strand_id
1 'polypeptide(L)'
;MSIWFLLNGALLIWALWNVIESLAVHTTYYHFLLGFAGFLFFIFNWTRNAVFATIRGTKDRQKKIRLAKFSKKIMPYHRWTGTLSIVFILLHGMAVLYLYNFDLTNMKILTGLLAALTMLALVLSGWYSLLIRHDLMTRNLHRRLGLSLFILVALHLAF
;
A
#
# COMPACT_ATOMS: atom_id res chain seq x y z
N MET A 1 6.60 -20.67 -2.94
CA MET A 1 6.46 -19.20 -3.07
C MET A 1 6.27 -18.59 -1.69
N SER A 2 6.58 -17.30 -1.49
CA SER A 2 6.34 -16.63 -0.20
C SER A 2 4.84 -16.50 0.08
N ILE A 3 4.40 -16.75 1.32
CA ILE A 3 3.00 -16.53 1.76
C ILE A 3 2.52 -15.10 1.48
N TRP A 4 3.43 -14.12 1.55
CA TRP A 4 3.14 -12.73 1.23
C TRP A 4 2.72 -12.51 -0.22
N PHE A 5 3.17 -13.36 -1.15
CA PHE A 5 2.71 -13.26 -2.53
C PHE A 5 1.24 -13.67 -2.65
N LEU A 6 0.83 -14.72 -1.93
CA LEU A 6 -0.56 -15.17 -1.87
C LEU A 6 -1.45 -14.13 -1.18
N LEU A 7 -1.01 -13.57 -0.05
CA LEU A 7 -1.75 -12.52 0.65
C LEU A 7 -1.92 -11.26 -0.20
N ASN A 8 -0.89 -10.85 -0.96
CA ASN A 8 -1.01 -9.72 -1.87
C ASN A 8 -2.00 -10.00 -3.02
N GLY A 9 -1.94 -11.22 -3.59
CA GLY A 9 -2.88 -11.64 -4.63
C GLY A 9 -4.32 -11.67 -4.12
N ALA A 10 -4.55 -12.22 -2.93
CA ALA A 10 -5.86 -12.24 -2.29
C ALA A 10 -6.41 -10.83 -2.05
N LEU A 11 -5.59 -9.92 -1.49
CA LEU A 11 -6.00 -8.54 -1.26
C LEU A 11 -6.29 -7.80 -2.58
N LEU A 12 -5.52 -8.05 -3.63
CA LEU A 12 -5.77 -7.48 -4.96
C LEU A 12 -7.09 -7.96 -5.56
N ILE A 13 -7.37 -9.26 -5.49
CA ILE A 13 -8.64 -9.84 -5.98
C ILE A 13 -9.82 -9.25 -5.20
N TRP A 14 -9.69 -9.13 -3.87
CA TRP A 14 -10.74 -8.58 -3.04
C TRP A 14 -10.99 -7.09 -3.29
N ALA A 15 -9.93 -6.30 -3.52
CA ALA A 15 -10.05 -4.90 -3.93
C ALA A 15 -10.73 -4.77 -5.30
N LEU A 16 -10.36 -5.62 -6.27
CA LEU A 16 -11.00 -5.67 -7.60
C LEU A 16 -12.49 -5.96 -7.47
N TRP A 17 -12.86 -6.97 -6.68
CA TRP A 17 -14.26 -7.31 -6.41
C TRP A 17 -15.04 -6.11 -5.86
N ASN A 18 -14.52 -5.48 -4.80
CA ASN A 18 -15.14 -4.31 -4.16
C ASN A 18 -15.37 -3.16 -5.15
N VAL A 19 -14.39 -2.88 -6.00
CA VAL A 19 -14.51 -1.82 -7.01
C VAL A 19 -15.56 -2.17 -8.04
N ILE A 20 -15.56 -3.39 -8.58
CA ILE A 20 -16.54 -3.84 -9.57
C ILE A 20 -17.97 -3.74 -9.01
N GLU A 21 -18.18 -4.21 -7.78
CA GLU A 21 -19.47 -4.13 -7.10
C GLU A 21 -19.90 -2.68 -6.87
N SER A 22 -18.98 -1.83 -6.41
CA SER A 22 -19.27 -0.40 -6.19
C SER A 22 -19.64 0.33 -7.49
N LEU A 23 -18.93 0.04 -8.59
CA LEU A 23 -19.19 0.60 -9.92
C LEU A 23 -20.55 0.19 -10.48
N ALA A 24 -21.06 -0.99 -10.12
CA ALA A 24 -22.37 -1.45 -10.57
C ALA A 24 -23.52 -0.73 -9.85
N VAL A 25 -23.30 -0.26 -8.62
CA VAL A 25 -24.35 0.31 -7.76
C VAL A 25 -24.36 1.83 -7.74
N HIS A 26 -23.20 2.49 -7.89
CA HIS A 26 -23.08 3.93 -7.68
C HIS A 26 -22.97 4.70 -9.00
N THR A 27 -23.78 5.74 -9.15
CA THR A 27 -23.73 6.66 -10.31
C THR A 27 -22.48 7.54 -10.31
N THR A 28 -22.01 7.94 -9.12
CA THR A 28 -20.79 8.73 -8.96
C THR A 28 -19.64 7.82 -8.55
N TYR A 29 -18.72 7.52 -9.48
CA TYR A 29 -17.71 6.48 -9.28
C TYR A 29 -16.24 6.94 -9.27
N TYR A 30 -15.96 8.20 -9.60
CA TYR A 30 -14.58 8.67 -9.77
C TYR A 30 -13.73 8.49 -8.50
N HIS A 31 -14.34 8.62 -7.32
CA HIS A 31 -13.65 8.42 -6.05
C HIS A 31 -13.18 6.97 -5.87
N PHE A 32 -13.94 5.95 -6.32
CA PHE A 32 -13.49 4.55 -6.30
C PHE A 32 -12.28 4.33 -7.20
N LEU A 33 -12.27 4.93 -8.39
CA LEU A 33 -11.15 4.82 -9.32
C LEU A 33 -9.87 5.45 -8.76
N LEU A 34 -9.98 6.61 -8.10
CA LEU A 34 -8.86 7.25 -7.41
C LEU A 34 -8.32 6.37 -6.27
N GLY A 35 -9.22 5.82 -5.45
CA GLY A 35 -8.85 4.92 -4.35
C GLY A 35 -8.16 3.66 -4.87
N PHE A 36 -8.71 3.05 -5.92
CA PHE A 36 -8.16 1.86 -6.55
C PHE A 36 -6.80 2.11 -7.20
N ALA A 37 -6.62 3.23 -7.90
CA ALA A 37 -5.32 3.63 -8.46
C ALA A 37 -4.27 3.79 -7.35
N GLY A 38 -4.62 4.47 -6.25
CA GLY A 38 -3.77 4.60 -5.06
C GLY A 38 -3.40 3.24 -4.47
N PHE A 39 -4.38 2.34 -4.35
CA PHE A 39 -4.20 0.96 -3.89
C PHE A 39 -3.27 0.15 -4.80
N LEU A 40 -3.39 0.25 -6.12
CA LEU A 40 -2.53 -0.48 -7.07
C LEU A 40 -1.05 -0.10 -6.91
N PHE A 41 -0.75 1.19 -6.73
CA PHE A 41 0.62 1.62 -6.42
C PHE A 41 1.10 1.12 -5.06
N PHE A 42 0.21 1.09 -4.06
CA PHE A 42 0.53 0.52 -2.74
C PHE A 42 0.82 -0.98 -2.82
N ILE A 43 -0.03 -1.79 -3.45
CA ILE A 43 0.12 -3.25 -3.48
C ILE A 43 1.34 -3.66 -4.33
N PHE A 44 1.64 -2.91 -5.40
CA PHE A 44 2.89 -3.04 -6.14
C PHE A 44 4.10 -2.83 -5.22
N ASN A 45 4.08 -1.78 -4.40
CA ASN A 45 5.13 -1.52 -3.43
C ASN A 45 5.24 -2.58 -2.35
N TRP A 46 4.11 -3.04 -1.84
CA TRP A 46 4.04 -4.04 -0.80
C TRP A 46 4.55 -5.42 -1.28
N THR A 47 4.50 -5.69 -2.59
CA THR A 47 5.07 -6.91 -3.20
C THR A 47 6.56 -7.08 -2.91
N ARG A 48 7.27 -6.00 -2.58
CA ARG A 48 8.66 -6.08 -2.12
C ARG A 48 8.83 -6.91 -0.86
N ASN A 49 7.85 -6.94 0.04
CA ASN A 49 7.88 -7.79 1.22
C ASN A 49 7.96 -9.29 0.82
N ALA A 50 7.17 -9.70 -0.17
CA ALA A 50 7.22 -11.04 -0.74
C ALA A 50 8.56 -11.35 -1.42
N VAL A 51 9.12 -10.40 -2.16
CA VAL A 51 10.45 -10.53 -2.78
C VAL A 51 11.54 -10.70 -1.72
N PHE A 52 11.55 -9.87 -0.66
CA PHE A 52 12.55 -9.99 0.42
C PHE A 52 12.39 -11.27 1.24
N ALA A 53 11.16 -11.75 1.46
CA ALA A 53 10.93 -13.06 2.05
C ALA A 53 11.50 -14.19 1.17
N THR A 54 11.31 -14.11 -0.15
CA THR A 54 11.84 -15.07 -1.12
C THR A 54 13.38 -15.07 -1.15
N ILE A 55 14.00 -13.89 -1.14
CA ILE A 55 15.48 -13.75 -1.05
C ILE A 55 16.01 -14.41 0.23
N ARG A 56 15.36 -14.19 1.37
CA ARG A 56 15.78 -14.78 2.66
C ARG A 56 15.64 -16.31 2.68
N GLY A 57 14.59 -16.86 2.08
CA GLY A 57 14.34 -18.30 2.00
C GLY A 57 15.12 -19.05 0.90
N THR A 58 15.79 -18.36 -0.02
CA THR A 58 16.55 -19.01 -1.10
C THR A 58 17.91 -19.52 -0.58
N LYS A 59 18.18 -20.82 -0.74
CA LYS A 59 19.45 -21.47 -0.36
C LYS A 59 20.58 -21.22 -1.39
N ASP A 60 20.24 -21.18 -2.68
CA ASP A 60 21.20 -20.90 -3.76
C ASP A 60 21.70 -19.44 -3.71
N ARG A 61 23.01 -19.28 -3.49
CA ARG A 61 23.70 -17.99 -3.39
C ARG A 61 23.61 -17.17 -4.69
N GLN A 62 23.75 -17.79 -5.85
CA GLN A 62 23.75 -17.06 -7.13
C GLN A 62 22.35 -16.49 -7.42
N LYS A 63 21.32 -17.32 -7.20
CA LYS A 63 19.92 -16.87 -7.31
C LYS A 63 19.61 -15.77 -6.30
N LYS A 64 20.10 -15.88 -5.06
CA LYS A 64 19.94 -14.86 -4.01
C LYS A 64 20.57 -13.52 -4.40
N ILE A 65 21.80 -13.53 -4.93
CA ILE A 65 22.49 -12.32 -5.42
C ILE A 65 21.72 -11.69 -6.58
N ARG A 66 21.25 -12.50 -7.54
CA ARG A 66 20.46 -12.00 -8.69
C ARG A 66 19.19 -11.28 -8.25
N LEU A 67 18.42 -11.89 -7.35
CA LEU A 67 17.19 -11.29 -6.80
C LEU A 67 17.47 -10.02 -5.98
N ALA A 68 18.55 -10.01 -5.20
CA ALA A 68 18.96 -8.82 -4.44
C ALA A 68 19.36 -7.65 -5.36
N LYS A 69 20.13 -7.91 -6.42
CA LYS A 69 20.49 -6.91 -7.44
C LYS A 69 19.24 -6.34 -8.13
N PHE A 70 18.29 -7.20 -8.51
CA PHE A 70 17.01 -6.79 -9.08
C PHE A 70 16.20 -5.91 -8.11
N SER A 71 16.07 -6.32 -6.85
CA SER A 71 15.37 -5.52 -5.83
C SER A 71 16.04 -4.14 -5.62
N LYS A 72 17.38 -4.06 -5.67
CA LYS A 72 18.11 -2.79 -5.58
C LYS A 72 17.78 -1.88 -6.78
N LYS A 73 17.72 -2.43 -8.00
CA LYS A 73 17.37 -1.69 -9.22
C LYS A 73 15.96 -1.08 -9.17
N ILE A 74 15.00 -1.76 -8.52
CA ILE A 74 13.61 -1.28 -8.39
C ILE A 74 13.45 -0.21 -7.28
N MET A 75 14.46 0.00 -6.44
CA MET A 75 14.37 0.90 -5.28
C MET A 75 13.90 2.34 -5.61
N PRO A 76 14.35 3.00 -6.69
CA PRO A 76 13.86 4.33 -7.05
C PRO A 76 12.35 4.33 -7.36
N TYR A 77 11.89 3.34 -8.13
CA TYR A 77 10.47 3.19 -8.49
C TYR A 77 9.61 2.93 -7.26
N HIS A 78 10.10 2.19 -6.27
CA HIS A 78 9.38 1.97 -5.02
C HIS A 78 9.05 3.26 -4.28
N ARG A 79 10.00 4.20 -4.25
CA ARG A 79 9.80 5.51 -3.59
C ARG A 79 8.77 6.33 -4.35
N TRP A 80 8.94 6.45 -5.67
CA TRP A 80 8.04 7.24 -6.50
C TRP A 80 6.62 6.69 -6.56
N THR A 81 6.46 5.38 -6.73
CA THR A 81 5.13 4.75 -6.67
C THR A 81 4.51 4.89 -5.28
N GLY A 82 5.30 4.90 -4.21
CA GLY A 82 4.80 5.20 -2.85
C GLY A 82 4.27 6.63 -2.74
N THR A 83 5.02 7.60 -3.26
CA THR A 83 4.58 9.01 -3.35
C THR A 83 3.33 9.16 -4.21
N LEU A 84 3.26 8.51 -5.37
CA LEU A 84 2.07 8.55 -6.22
C LEU A 84 0.85 7.93 -5.54
N SER A 85 1.05 6.81 -4.82
CA SER A 85 -0.02 6.18 -4.06
C SER A 85 -0.64 7.14 -3.04
N ILE A 86 0.16 7.88 -2.26
CA ILE A 86 -0.41 8.86 -1.31
C ILE A 86 -1.13 10.01 -2.03
N VAL A 87 -0.63 10.48 -3.18
CA VAL A 87 -1.34 11.51 -3.97
C VAL A 87 -2.75 11.04 -4.37
N PHE A 88 -2.87 9.83 -4.92
CA PHE A 88 -4.17 9.27 -5.30
C PHE A 88 -5.07 9.01 -4.09
N ILE A 89 -4.52 8.56 -2.96
CA ILE A 89 -5.29 8.34 -1.73
C ILE A 89 -5.79 9.67 -1.14
N LEU A 90 -5.02 10.76 -1.22
CA LEU A 90 -5.47 12.08 -0.80
C LEU A 90 -6.59 12.61 -1.71
N LEU A 91 -6.45 12.46 -3.03
CA LEU A 91 -7.51 12.81 -3.99
C LEU A 91 -8.79 12.00 -3.73
N HIS A 92 -8.65 10.70 -3.47
CA HIS A 92 -9.76 9.83 -3.07
C HIS A 92 -10.42 10.31 -1.79
N GLY A 93 -9.64 10.59 -0.74
CA GLY A 93 -10.15 11.10 0.53
C GLY A 93 -10.91 12.42 0.37
N MET A 94 -10.36 13.39 -0.37
CA MET A 94 -11.04 14.66 -0.65
C MET A 94 -12.37 14.45 -1.38
N ALA A 95 -12.41 13.54 -2.36
CA ALA A 95 -13.64 13.19 -3.07
C ALA A 95 -14.69 12.55 -2.14
N VAL A 96 -14.27 11.64 -1.26
CA VAL A 96 -15.16 11.01 -0.27
C VAL A 96 -15.73 12.04 0.70
N LEU A 97 -14.90 12.94 1.23
CA LEU A 97 -15.37 13.99 2.15
C LEU A 97 -16.33 14.96 1.48
N TYR A 98 -16.10 15.28 0.20
CA TYR A 98 -17.00 16.12 -0.58
C TYR A 98 -18.37 15.46 -0.82
N LEU A 99 -18.39 14.14 -1.09
CA LEU A 99 -19.62 13.42 -1.45
C LEU A 99 -20.42 12.96 -0.23
N TYR A 100 -19.75 12.54 0.84
CA TYR A 100 -20.37 11.81 1.96
C TYR A 100 -20.24 12.55 3.30
N ASN A 101 -19.61 13.73 3.32
CA ASN A 101 -19.22 14.47 4.52
C ASN A 101 -18.24 13.70 5.40
N PHE A 102 -17.73 14.38 6.43
CA PHE A 102 -16.86 13.76 7.42
C PHE A 102 -17.68 13.19 8.57
N ASP A 103 -17.73 11.87 8.66
CA ASP A 103 -18.39 11.15 9.74
C ASP A 103 -17.50 9.99 10.24
N LEU A 104 -16.97 10.14 11.47
CA LEU A 104 -16.12 9.14 12.10
C LEU A 104 -16.90 7.96 12.71
N THR A 105 -18.24 8.05 12.79
CA THR A 105 -19.07 6.92 13.18
C THR A 105 -19.19 5.89 12.05
N ASN A 106 -18.98 6.32 10.81
CA ASN A 106 -18.88 5.44 9.64
C ASN A 106 -17.52 4.71 9.63
N MET A 107 -17.55 3.39 9.81
CA MET A 107 -16.34 2.55 9.89
C MET A 107 -15.52 2.58 8.61
N LYS A 108 -16.13 2.75 7.44
CA LYS A 108 -15.42 2.86 6.16
C LYS A 108 -14.62 4.16 6.10
N ILE A 109 -15.20 5.27 6.54
CA ILE A 109 -14.51 6.58 6.61
C ILE A 109 -13.38 6.53 7.66
N LEU A 110 -13.65 6.00 8.86
CA LEU A 110 -12.65 5.91 9.93
C LEU A 110 -11.45 5.05 9.52
N THR A 111 -11.69 3.83 9.02
CA THR A 111 -10.60 2.95 8.57
C THR A 111 -9.85 3.52 7.38
N GLY A 112 -10.54 4.21 6.46
CA GLY A 112 -9.93 4.92 5.33
C GLY A 112 -9.02 6.06 5.78
N LEU A 113 -9.44 6.86 6.77
CA LEU A 113 -8.63 7.91 7.36
C LEU A 113 -7.37 7.35 8.03
N LEU A 114 -7.52 6.31 8.85
CA LEU A 114 -6.39 5.64 9.50
C LEU A 114 -5.41 5.06 8.47
N ALA A 115 -5.90 4.47 7.39
CA ALA A 115 -5.08 3.99 6.29
C ALA A 115 -4.34 5.14 5.59
N ALA A 116 -5.01 6.25 5.29
CA ALA A 116 -4.40 7.43 4.67
C ALA A 116 -3.29 8.04 5.53
N LEU A 117 -3.53 8.22 6.84
CA LEU A 117 -2.54 8.72 7.79
C LEU A 117 -1.34 7.77 7.91
N THR A 118 -1.60 6.45 7.97
CA THR A 118 -0.55 5.43 8.01
C THR A 118 0.28 5.44 6.72
N MET A 119 -0.37 5.61 5.56
CA MET A 119 0.31 5.73 4.27
C MET A 119 1.17 6.99 4.20
N LEU A 120 0.67 8.12 4.70
CA LEU A 120 1.45 9.35 4.78
C LEU A 120 2.70 9.13 5.65
N ALA A 121 2.56 8.58 6.85
CA ALA A 121 3.69 8.25 7.72
C ALA A 121 4.66 7.24 7.07
N LEU A 122 4.14 6.26 6.33
CA LEU A 122 4.94 5.29 5.60
C LEU A 122 5.80 5.96 4.52
N VAL A 123 5.20 6.84 3.70
CA VAL A 123 5.91 7.58 2.65
C VAL A 123 6.96 8.52 3.26
N LEU A 124 6.57 9.30 4.27
CA LEU A 124 7.48 10.22 4.96
C LEU A 124 8.65 9.47 5.61
N SER A 125 8.42 8.34 6.27
CA SER A 125 9.49 7.52 6.84
C SER A 125 10.45 6.96 5.78
N GLY A 126 9.94 6.65 4.58
CA GLY A 126 10.75 6.22 3.44
C GLY A 126 11.69 7.31 2.94
N TRP A 127 11.19 8.54 2.81
CA TRP A 127 11.98 9.71 2.43
C TRP A 127 12.94 10.16 3.54
N TYR A 128 12.51 10.14 4.79
CA TYR A 128 13.36 10.41 5.95
C TYR A 128 14.58 9.48 6.00
N SER A 129 14.36 8.18 5.77
CA SER A 129 15.45 7.19 5.76
C SER A 129 16.46 7.42 4.63
N LEU A 130 16.02 8.02 3.53
CA LEU A 130 16.88 8.37 2.40
C LEU A 130 17.67 9.67 2.63
N LEU A 131 16.98 10.72 3.08
CA LEU A 131 17.51 12.09 3.08
C LEU A 131 18.24 12.45 4.37
N ILE A 132 17.85 11.84 5.50
CA ILE A 132 18.29 12.27 6.82
C ILE A 132 19.08 11.17 7.52
N ARG A 133 18.45 10.01 7.76
CA ARG A 133 19.07 8.96 8.58
C ARG A 133 18.69 7.56 8.12
N HIS A 134 19.66 6.85 7.58
CA HIS A 134 19.51 5.44 7.24
C HIS A 134 20.00 4.55 8.39
N ASP A 135 19.08 4.08 9.23
CA ASP A 135 19.39 3.17 10.35
C ASP A 135 18.39 2.02 10.50
N LEU A 136 18.69 1.09 11.42
CA LEU A 136 17.84 -0.07 11.66
C LEU A 136 16.47 0.31 12.24
N MET A 137 16.41 1.40 13.02
CA MET A 137 15.18 1.86 13.67
C MET A 137 14.18 2.37 12.63
N THR A 138 14.59 3.31 11.78
CA THR A 138 13.78 3.87 10.69
C THR A 138 13.31 2.79 9.73
N ARG A 139 14.19 1.83 9.39
CA ARG A 139 13.84 0.67 8.56
C ARG A 139 12.78 -0.22 9.21
N ASN A 140 12.90 -0.47 10.52
CA ASN A 140 11.93 -1.29 11.25
C ASN A 140 10.59 -0.58 11.37
N LEU A 141 10.58 0.73 11.63
CA LEU A 141 9.39 1.56 11.63
C LEU A 141 8.68 1.51 10.27
N HIS A 142 9.40 1.80 9.18
CA HIS A 142 8.85 1.78 7.82
C HIS A 142 8.22 0.41 7.49
N ARG A 143 8.89 -0.70 7.85
CA ARG A 143 8.32 -2.04 7.66
C ARG A 143 7.05 -2.27 8.49
N ARG A 144 7.03 -1.83 9.75
CA ARG A 144 5.85 -1.96 10.63
C ARG A 144 4.68 -1.13 10.09
N LEU A 145 4.92 0.11 9.68
CA LEU A 145 3.92 0.97 9.05
C LEU A 145 3.35 0.32 7.79
N GLY A 146 4.19 -0.29 6.95
CA GLY A 146 3.71 -1.01 5.76
C GLY A 146 2.81 -2.20 6.09
N LEU A 147 3.14 -2.94 7.15
CA LEU A 147 2.29 -4.05 7.62
C LEU A 147 0.96 -3.53 8.20
N SER A 148 1.01 -2.48 9.03
CA SER A 148 -0.18 -1.84 9.57
C SER A 148 -1.08 -1.33 8.44
N LEU A 149 -0.51 -0.69 7.42
CA LEU A 149 -1.24 -0.21 6.26
C LEU A 149 -1.90 -1.37 5.49
N PHE A 150 -1.20 -2.48 5.29
CA PHE A 150 -1.78 -3.66 4.64
C PHE A 150 -3.03 -4.16 5.37
N ILE A 151 -2.98 -4.21 6.71
CA ILE A 151 -4.12 -4.62 7.54
C ILE A 151 -5.24 -3.58 7.46
N LEU A 152 -4.92 -2.29 7.58
CA LEU A 152 -5.92 -1.21 7.52
C LEU A 152 -6.62 -1.12 6.17
N VAL A 153 -5.91 -1.37 5.06
CA VAL A 153 -6.50 -1.46 3.73
C VAL A 153 -7.47 -2.64 3.65
N ALA A 154 -7.08 -3.81 4.17
CA ALA A 154 -7.98 -4.97 4.22
C ALA A 154 -9.24 -4.68 5.05
N LEU A 155 -9.10 -4.01 6.20
CA LEU A 155 -10.24 -3.58 7.01
C LEU A 155 -11.11 -2.55 6.28
N HIS A 156 -10.50 -1.59 5.59
CA HIS A 156 -11.23 -0.58 4.83
C HIS A 156 -12.05 -1.18 3.67
N LEU A 157 -11.56 -2.26 3.05
CA LEU A 157 -12.30 -3.01 2.04
C LEU A 157 -13.40 -3.92 2.61
N ALA A 158 -13.40 -4.15 3.93
CA ALA A 158 -14.39 -4.99 4.61
C ALA A 158 -15.66 -4.21 5.04
N PHE A 159 -15.56 -2.89 5.13
CA PHE A 159 -16.65 -1.96 5.44
C PHE A 159 -17.08 -1.24 4.17
#